data_AF-A0A7H4LHT1-F1
#
_entry.id   AF-A0A7H4LHT1-F1
#
_cell.length_a   1.000
_cell.length_b   1.000
_cell.length_c   1.000
_cell.angle_alpha   90.00
_cell.angle_beta   90.00
_cell.angle_gamma   90.00
#
_symmetry.space_group_name_H-M   'P 1'
#
loop_
_entity.id
_entity.type
_entity.pdbx_description
1 polymer ?
#
loop_
_entity_poly.entity_id
_entity_poly.type
_entity_poly.pdbx_seq_one_letter_code
_entity_poly.pdbx_strand_id
1 'polypeptide(L)'
;MAERLAPEKRHAFVHNGQKVFEWDQSLEEVNMYIELPKNVPTKLIQCVIQAGHVEVGIRGHPPYLNHDLMHPVKTDSSFWTIEDGELHITLQKREKGKTWASPIKGQGSLDPYAADQEQKRLMLQRFQEEV
;
A
#
# COMPACT_ATOMS: atom_id res chain seq x y z
N MET A 1 0.38 -22.36 2.68
CA MET A 1 1.60 -22.17 1.85
C MET A 1 1.85 -20.70 1.52
N ALA A 2 0.83 -19.83 1.43
CA ALA A 2 0.97 -18.38 1.21
C ALA A 2 1.62 -17.58 2.37
N GLU A 3 1.57 -18.08 3.61
CA GLU A 3 2.11 -17.39 4.79
C GLU A 3 3.64 -17.29 4.86
N ARG A 4 4.40 -18.04 4.03
CA ARG A 4 5.88 -18.07 4.14
C ARG A 4 6.60 -16.88 3.47
N LEU A 5 5.88 -15.99 2.79
CA LEU A 5 6.48 -14.92 1.96
C LEU A 5 5.83 -13.55 2.18
N ALA A 6 5.00 -13.40 3.21
CA ALA A 6 4.53 -12.10 3.63
C ALA A 6 5.75 -11.21 3.94
N PRO A 7 5.77 -9.95 3.49
CA PRO A 7 6.87 -9.04 3.80
C PRO A 7 7.05 -8.94 5.31
N GLU A 8 8.25 -9.26 5.79
CA GLU A 8 8.57 -9.27 7.24
C GLU A 8 8.59 -7.85 7.84
N LYS A 9 8.65 -6.82 7.00
CA LYS A 9 8.75 -5.43 7.41
C LYS A 9 7.95 -4.52 6.49
N ARG A 10 7.23 -3.56 7.08
CA ARG A 10 6.60 -2.45 6.37
C ARG A 10 7.58 -1.29 6.19
N HIS A 11 7.49 -0.60 5.06
CA HIS A 11 8.18 0.64 4.78
C HIS A 11 7.32 1.82 5.26
N ALA A 12 7.90 2.75 6.00
CA ALA A 12 7.17 3.93 6.48
C ALA A 12 7.48 5.15 5.62
N PHE A 13 6.43 5.87 5.21
CA PHE A 13 6.57 7.22 4.68
C PHE A 13 6.29 8.24 5.78
N VAL A 14 7.27 9.09 6.06
CA VAL A 14 7.19 10.15 7.07
C VAL A 14 7.30 11.51 6.37
N HIS A 15 6.38 12.41 6.66
CA HIS A 15 6.38 13.78 6.16
C HIS A 15 6.27 14.75 7.35
N ASN A 16 7.17 15.74 7.43
CA ASN A 16 7.24 16.71 8.54
C ASN A 16 7.26 16.06 9.94
N GLY A 17 7.95 14.93 10.09
CA GLY A 17 8.05 14.20 11.37
C GLY A 17 6.82 13.38 11.74
N GLN A 18 5.80 13.32 10.88
CA GLN A 18 4.60 12.51 11.08
C GLN A 18 4.56 11.34 10.09
N LYS A 19 4.29 10.14 10.59
CA LYS A 19 4.06 8.94 9.77
C LYS A 19 2.75 9.12 9.00
N VAL A 20 2.81 9.13 7.68
CA VAL A 20 1.64 9.33 6.80
C VAL A 20 0.99 8.00 6.49
N PHE A 21 1.81 7.02 6.08
CA PHE A 21 1.38 5.65 5.86
C PHE A 21 2.57 4.70 5.99
N GLU A 22 2.27 3.45 6.27
CA GLU A 22 3.18 2.33 6.06
C GLU A 22 2.74 1.55 4.84
N TRP A 23 3.65 0.80 4.24
CA TRP A 23 3.31 -0.02 3.09
C TRP A 23 4.26 -1.19 2.93
N ASP A 24 3.77 -2.22 2.24
CA ASP A 24 4.58 -3.33 1.77
C ASP A 24 4.03 -3.83 0.43
N GLN A 25 4.69 -4.81 -0.15
CA GLN A 25 4.21 -5.41 -1.39
C GLN A 25 4.54 -6.91 -1.45
N SER A 26 3.87 -7.59 -2.36
CA SER A 26 4.23 -8.93 -2.84
C SER A 26 4.38 -8.87 -4.37
N LEU A 27 4.52 -10.02 -5.03
CA LEU A 27 4.41 -10.07 -6.49
C LEU A 27 3.03 -9.61 -6.97
N GLU A 28 1.98 -9.81 -6.18
CA GLU A 28 0.60 -9.63 -6.61
C GLU A 28 0.02 -8.31 -6.13
N GLU A 29 0.41 -7.85 -4.95
CA GLU A 29 -0.29 -6.78 -4.24
C GLU A 29 0.68 -5.72 -3.73
N VAL A 30 0.14 -4.52 -3.50
CA VAL A 30 0.73 -3.49 -2.64
C VAL A 30 -0.26 -3.24 -1.52
N ASN A 31 0.22 -3.27 -0.28
CA ASN A 31 -0.61 -2.97 0.90
C ASN A 31 -0.21 -1.62 1.46
N MET A 32 -1.19 -0.77 1.78
CA MET A 32 -0.98 0.49 2.50
C MET A 32 -1.70 0.43 3.85
N TYR A 33 -1.08 1.03 4.85
CA TYR A 33 -1.58 1.06 6.23
C TYR A 33 -1.55 2.49 6.73
N ILE A 34 -2.70 2.97 7.20
CA ILE A 34 -2.87 4.36 7.64
C ILE A 34 -3.52 4.36 9.02
N GLU A 35 -2.81 4.88 10.02
CA GLU A 35 -3.36 5.07 11.36
C GLU A 35 -4.53 6.04 11.31
N LEU A 36 -5.71 5.61 11.78
CA LEU A 36 -6.89 6.46 11.76
C LEU A 36 -6.94 7.36 13.01
N PRO A 37 -7.49 8.57 12.88
CA PRO A 37 -7.73 9.44 14.02
C PRO A 37 -8.72 8.79 15.00
N LYS A 38 -8.30 8.65 16.27
CA LYS A 38 -9.07 7.96 17.35
C LYS A 38 -10.48 8.50 17.59
N ASN A 39 -10.74 9.75 17.21
CA ASN A 39 -12.01 10.44 17.46
C ASN A 39 -12.95 10.42 16.26
N VAL A 40 -12.61 9.70 15.18
CA VAL A 40 -13.46 9.61 13.98
C VAL A 40 -14.15 8.25 13.96
N PRO A 41 -15.50 8.22 13.92
CA PRO A 41 -16.23 6.97 13.73
C PRO A 41 -15.81 6.32 12.41
N THR A 42 -15.38 5.05 12.48
CA THR A 42 -14.88 4.28 11.31
C THR A 42 -15.85 4.27 10.14
N LYS A 43 -17.17 4.28 10.40
CA LYS A 43 -18.23 4.38 9.38
C LYS A 43 -18.21 5.66 8.51
N LEU A 44 -17.50 6.70 8.97
CA LEU A 44 -17.32 7.93 8.22
C LEU A 44 -16.05 7.91 7.36
N ILE A 45 -15.14 6.96 7.58
CA ILE A 45 -13.97 6.78 6.75
C ILE A 45 -14.40 6.30 5.36
N GLN A 46 -13.86 6.94 4.34
CA GLN A 46 -14.06 6.56 2.95
C GLN A 46 -12.70 6.37 2.30
N CYS A 47 -12.56 5.28 1.57
CA CYS A 47 -11.44 5.04 0.67
C CYS A 47 -12.00 4.72 -0.71
N VAL A 48 -11.49 5.42 -1.72
CA VAL A 48 -11.84 5.24 -3.13
C VAL A 48 -10.58 4.77 -3.84
N ILE A 49 -10.68 3.60 -4.48
CA ILE A 49 -9.58 3.02 -5.26
C ILE A 49 -10.00 3.07 -6.73
N GLN A 50 -9.17 3.72 -7.54
CA GLN A 50 -9.30 3.76 -8.98
C GLN A 50 -8.06 3.14 -9.62
N ALA A 51 -8.14 2.85 -10.92
CA ALA A 51 -7.11 2.10 -11.62
C ALA A 51 -5.70 2.72 -11.49
N GLY A 52 -5.55 4.03 -11.27
CA GLY A 52 -4.24 4.67 -11.07
C GLY A 52 -4.26 5.74 -9.98
N HIS A 53 -5.24 5.71 -9.09
CA HIS A 53 -5.47 6.78 -8.12
C HIS A 53 -6.09 6.23 -6.84
N VAL A 54 -5.76 6.81 -5.69
CA VAL A 54 -6.34 6.45 -4.40
C VAL A 54 -6.69 7.71 -3.62
N GLU A 55 -7.90 7.70 -3.05
CA GLU A 55 -8.37 8.75 -2.16
C GLU A 55 -8.75 8.16 -0.81
N VAL A 56 -8.36 8.84 0.27
CA VAL A 56 -8.76 8.51 1.63
C VAL A 56 -9.23 9.78 2.33
N GLY A 57 -10.40 9.71 2.97
CA GLY A 57 -11.03 10.86 3.58
C GLY A 57 -12.08 10.50 4.62
N ILE A 58 -12.67 11.56 5.18
CA ILE A 58 -13.81 11.49 6.08
C ILE A 58 -15.02 12.01 5.31
N ARG A 59 -16.12 11.26 5.29
CA ARG A 59 -17.35 11.61 4.58
C ARG A 59 -17.79 13.04 4.95
N GLY A 60 -17.99 13.87 3.94
CA GLY A 60 -18.39 15.28 4.09
C GLY A 60 -17.23 16.27 4.24
N HIS A 61 -15.98 15.80 4.21
CA HIS A 61 -14.77 16.62 4.24
C HIS A 61 -13.89 16.34 3.01
N PRO A 62 -12.99 17.28 2.64
CA PRO A 62 -11.95 17.00 1.66
C PRO A 62 -11.12 15.78 2.06
N PRO A 63 -10.72 14.92 1.10
CA PRO A 63 -9.85 13.79 1.38
C PRO A 63 -8.49 14.28 1.89
N TYR A 64 -7.94 13.60 2.90
CA TYR A 64 -6.62 13.93 3.44
C TYR A 64 -5.49 13.24 2.66
N LEU A 65 -5.81 12.19 1.91
CA LEU A 65 -4.94 11.58 0.92
C LEU A 65 -5.70 11.55 -0.41
N ASN A 66 -5.14 12.16 -1.45
CA ASN A 66 -5.71 12.18 -2.81
C ASN A 66 -4.54 12.23 -3.79
N HIS A 67 -4.10 11.07 -4.26
CA HIS A 67 -2.87 10.95 -5.03
C HIS A 67 -2.92 9.84 -6.08
N ASP A 68 -2.15 10.04 -7.14
CA ASP A 68 -1.91 9.02 -8.14
C ASP A 68 -1.05 7.89 -7.57
N LEU A 69 -1.42 6.66 -7.92
CA LEU A 69 -0.65 5.47 -7.64
C LEU A 69 0.59 5.42 -8.55
N MET A 70 1.65 4.76 -8.08
CA MET A 70 2.88 4.59 -8.87
C MET A 70 2.61 3.78 -10.16
N HIS A 71 1.78 2.74 -10.08
CA HIS A 71 1.36 1.94 -11.22
C HIS A 71 -0.12 1.56 -11.13
N PRO A 72 -0.74 1.12 -12.23
CA PRO A 72 -2.15 0.80 -12.20
C PRO A 72 -2.48 -0.50 -11.46
N VAL A 73 -3.71 -0.57 -10.94
CA VAL A 73 -4.26 -1.67 -10.14
C VAL A 73 -5.52 -2.26 -10.79
N LYS A 74 -5.89 -3.47 -10.39
CA LYS A 74 -7.18 -4.09 -10.73
C LYS A 74 -8.21 -3.66 -9.69
N THR A 75 -9.08 -2.72 -10.03
CA THR A 75 -10.03 -2.14 -9.08
C THR A 75 -11.04 -3.15 -8.53
N ASP A 76 -11.43 -4.13 -9.33
CA ASP A 76 -12.35 -5.21 -8.93
C ASP A 76 -11.76 -6.17 -7.90
N SER A 77 -10.43 -6.26 -7.83
CA SER A 77 -9.67 -7.14 -6.94
C SER A 77 -8.95 -6.36 -5.84
N SER A 78 -9.11 -5.03 -5.80
CA SER A 78 -8.54 -4.17 -4.77
C SER A 78 -9.62 -3.80 -3.77
N PHE A 79 -9.28 -3.74 -2.49
CA PHE A 79 -10.24 -3.48 -1.42
C PHE A 79 -9.56 -2.78 -0.25
N TRP A 80 -10.37 -2.37 0.72
CA TRP A 80 -9.86 -1.83 1.97
C TRP A 80 -10.69 -2.31 3.14
N THR A 81 -10.04 -2.46 4.29
CA THR A 81 -10.64 -2.84 5.57
C THR A 81 -10.13 -1.93 6.67
N ILE A 82 -10.81 -1.91 7.81
CA ILE A 82 -10.33 -1.22 9.00
C ILE A 82 -10.17 -2.26 10.10
N GLU A 83 -8.96 -2.39 10.63
CA GLU A 83 -8.57 -3.35 11.66
C GLU A 83 -7.85 -2.60 12.78
N ASP A 84 -8.31 -2.76 14.02
CA ASP A 84 -7.68 -2.17 15.22
C ASP A 84 -7.34 -0.66 15.14
N GLY A 85 -8.15 0.11 14.40
CA GLY A 85 -7.95 1.56 14.21
C GLY A 85 -6.94 1.93 13.13
N GLU A 86 -6.51 0.97 12.31
CA GLU A 86 -5.68 1.15 11.13
C GLU A 86 -6.50 0.86 9.86
N LEU A 87 -6.40 1.72 8.86
CA LEU A 87 -6.97 1.48 7.53
C LEU A 87 -5.98 0.67 6.70
N HIS A 88 -6.41 -0.52 6.28
CA HIS A 88 -5.65 -1.42 5.42
C HIS A 88 -6.19 -1.30 4.01
N ILE A 89 -5.35 -0.91 3.05
CA ILE A 89 -5.70 -0.78 1.62
C ILE A 89 -4.90 -1.83 0.86
N THR A 90 -5.57 -2.83 0.29
CA THR A 90 -4.96 -3.86 -0.55
C THR A 90 -5.17 -3.51 -2.02
N LEU A 91 -4.07 -3.23 -2.70
CA LEU A 91 -4.01 -2.83 -4.09
C LEU A 91 -3.51 -3.99 -4.95
N GLN A 92 -4.41 -4.65 -5.68
CA GLN A 92 -4.03 -5.72 -6.60
C GLN A 92 -3.30 -5.12 -7.81
N LYS A 93 -2.02 -5.43 -7.98
CA LYS A 93 -1.22 -4.97 -9.12
C LYS A 93 -1.85 -5.42 -10.43
N ARG A 94 -1.94 -4.50 -11.39
CA ARG A 94 -2.34 -4.85 -12.76
C ARG A 94 -1.26 -5.66 -13.48
N GLU A 95 0.00 -5.36 -13.18
CA GLU A 95 1.19 -6.06 -13.68
C GLU A 95 1.83 -6.87 -12.55
N LYS A 96 1.52 -8.18 -12.49
CA LYS A 96 2.10 -9.10 -11.49
C LYS A 96 3.63 -9.11 -11.60
N GLY A 97 4.30 -9.08 -10.47
CA GLY A 97 5.76 -9.09 -10.34
C GLY A 97 6.43 -7.74 -10.53
N LYS A 98 5.70 -6.69 -10.90
CA LYS A 98 6.26 -5.35 -10.97
C LYS A 98 6.59 -4.85 -9.57
N THR A 99 7.85 -4.50 -9.34
CA THR A 99 8.31 -3.90 -8.09
C THR A 99 7.92 -2.42 -8.05
N TRP A 100 7.28 -1.99 -6.98
CA TRP A 100 6.93 -0.59 -6.73
C TRP A 100 7.98 0.00 -5.78
N ALA A 101 8.48 1.18 -6.09
CA ALA A 101 9.37 1.92 -5.19
C ALA A 101 8.58 2.67 -4.09
N SER A 102 7.29 2.90 -4.31
CA SER A 102 6.32 3.43 -3.35
C SER A 102 4.89 3.21 -3.87
N PRO A 103 3.86 3.19 -3.01
CA PRO A 103 2.46 3.11 -3.44
C PRO A 103 2.03 4.39 -4.16
N ILE A 104 2.50 5.54 -3.68
CA ILE A 104 2.13 6.87 -4.17
C ILE A 104 3.22 7.40 -5.11
N LYS A 105 2.79 7.91 -6.27
CA LYS A 105 3.69 8.48 -7.27
C LYS A 105 4.44 9.70 -6.71
N GLY A 106 5.76 9.61 -6.71
CA GLY A 106 6.65 10.72 -6.29
C GLY A 106 6.72 10.96 -4.79
N GLN A 107 6.14 10.07 -3.96
CA GLN A 107 6.20 10.18 -2.49
C GLN A 107 6.64 8.88 -1.87
N GLY A 108 7.46 8.95 -0.82
CA GLY A 108 7.84 7.79 -0.02
C GLY A 108 8.62 6.72 -0.78
N SER A 109 9.31 7.09 -1.86
CA SER A 109 10.17 6.18 -2.61
C SER A 109 11.27 5.63 -1.71
N LEU A 110 11.50 4.32 -1.79
CA LEU A 110 12.59 3.66 -1.08
C LEU A 110 13.94 4.26 -1.47
N ASP A 111 14.83 4.34 -0.48
CA ASP A 111 16.24 4.60 -0.76
C ASP A 111 16.85 3.43 -1.57
N PRO A 112 17.97 3.66 -2.27
CA PRO A 112 18.56 2.65 -3.16
C PRO A 112 18.87 1.30 -2.47
N TYR A 113 19.23 1.32 -1.18
CA TYR A 113 19.53 0.09 -0.46
C TYR A 113 18.23 -0.68 -0.14
N ALA A 114 17.22 0.00 0.39
CA ALA A 114 15.92 -0.63 0.66
C ALA A 114 15.26 -1.16 -0.64
N ALA A 115 15.38 -0.43 -1.74
CA ALA A 115 14.87 -0.87 -3.05
C ALA A 115 15.57 -2.14 -3.55
N ASP A 116 16.90 -2.23 -3.41
CA ASP A 116 17.67 -3.44 -3.78
C ASP A 116 17.28 -4.65 -2.92
N GLN A 117 17.12 -4.47 -1.60
CA GLN A 117 16.67 -5.53 -0.71
C GLN A 117 15.28 -6.03 -1.10
N GLU A 118 14.36 -5.12 -1.41
CA GLU A 118 13.00 -5.45 -1.77
C GLU A 118 12.92 -6.17 -3.13
N GLN A 119 13.72 -5.73 -4.11
CA GLN A 119 13.83 -6.42 -5.39
C GLN A 119 14.35 -7.86 -5.22
N LYS A 120 15.39 -8.06 -4.38
CA LYS A 120 15.92 -9.41 -4.07
C LYS A 120 14.86 -10.30 -3.42
N ARG A 121 14.08 -9.74 -2.49
CA ARG A 121 12.98 -10.47 -1.83
C ARG A 121 11.91 -10.91 -2.82
N LEU A 122 11.48 -10.02 -3.73
CA LEU A 122 10.49 -10.35 -4.76
C LEU A 122 11.03 -11.37 -5.78
N MET A 123 12.31 -11.29 -6.15
CA MET A 123 12.95 -12.32 -6.99
C MET A 123 12.93 -13.69 -6.33
N LEU A 124 13.23 -13.77 -5.02
CA LEU A 124 13.17 -15.00 -4.26
C LEU A 124 11.74 -15.55 -4.16
N GLN A 125 10.75 -14.68 -3.91
CA GLN A 125 9.33 -15.06 -3.92
C GLN A 125 8.94 -15.66 -5.27
N ARG A 126 9.37 -15.05 -6.38
CA ARG A 126 9.05 -15.51 -7.73
C ARG A 126 9.60 -16.91 -8.00
N PHE A 127 10.87 -17.13 -7.66
CA PHE A 127 11.50 -18.43 -7.81
C PHE A 127 10.77 -19.53 -7.03
N GLN A 128 10.22 -19.21 -5.85
CA GLN A 128 9.46 -20.16 -5.04
C GLN A 128 8.04 -20.42 -5.56
N GLU A 129 7.39 -19.48 -6.25
CA GLU A 129 6.08 -19.71 -6.91
C GLU A 129 6.19 -20.58 -8.16
N GLU A 130 7.37 -20.66 -8.77
CA GLU A 130 7.63 -21.42 -10.02
C GLU A 130 8.04 -22.89 -9.77
N VAL A 131 8.25 -23.30 -8.51
CA VAL A 131 8.66 -24.66 -8.10
C VAL A 131 7.50 -25.39 -7.42
#